data_AF-A0A4U1EYA0-F1
#
_entry.id   AF-A0A4U1EYA0-F1
#
_cell.length_a   1.000
_cell.length_b   1.000
_cell.length_c   1.000
_cell.angle_alpha   90.00
_cell.angle_beta   90.00
_cell.angle_gamma   90.00
#
_symmetry.space_group_name_H-M   'P 1'
#
loop_
_entity.id
_entity.type
_entity.pdbx_description
1 polymer ?
#
loop_
_entity_poly.entity_id
_entity_poly.type
_entity_poly.pdbx_seq_one_letter_code
_entity_poly.pdbx_strand_id
1 'polypeptide(L)'
;QPWFYGWGFNLPRGQALLEKWNLIPEGVDVLVTHGPPLGFLDWVPKKMQRVGCVELLNTVQRRVQPRLHVFGHIHEGYGVMADGTTTYVNASVCTVNYQPVNPPIVIDLPTPRNS
;
A
#
# COMPACT_ATOMS: atom_id res chain seq x y z
N GLN A 1 2.65 -1.85 -9.10
CA GLN A 1 3.43 -2.44 -7.98
C GLN A 1 4.78 -2.92 -8.48
N PRO A 2 5.78 -3.16 -7.61
CA PRO A 2 7.05 -3.76 -8.02
C PRO A 2 6.87 -5.13 -8.71
N TRP A 3 7.77 -5.42 -9.65
CA TRP A 3 7.76 -6.67 -10.42
C TRP A 3 7.74 -7.94 -9.55
N PHE A 4 6.92 -8.92 -9.96
CA PHE A 4 6.78 -10.22 -9.29
C PHE A 4 6.35 -11.32 -10.28
N TYR A 5 7.13 -12.41 -10.38
CA TYR A 5 6.88 -13.63 -11.18
C TYR A 5 6.36 -13.43 -12.61
N GLY A 6 6.70 -12.33 -13.28
CA GLY A 6 6.24 -12.05 -14.64
C GLY A 6 4.73 -11.84 -14.76
N TRP A 7 4.03 -11.58 -13.64
CA TRP A 7 2.61 -11.30 -13.65
C TRP A 7 2.31 -9.94 -14.30
N GLY A 8 1.07 -9.74 -14.73
CA GLY A 8 0.62 -8.46 -15.28
C GLY A 8 0.65 -7.32 -14.24
N PHE A 9 0.57 -6.09 -14.75
CA PHE A 9 0.38 -4.86 -13.95
C PHE A 9 1.46 -4.59 -12.90
N ASN A 10 2.68 -5.04 -13.16
CA ASN A 10 3.86 -4.71 -12.38
C ASN A 10 4.96 -4.08 -13.27
N LEU A 11 5.87 -3.34 -12.64
CA LEU A 11 6.96 -2.65 -13.31
C LEU A 11 8.27 -2.87 -12.55
N PRO A 12 9.43 -2.77 -13.22
CA PRO A 12 10.72 -2.75 -12.54
C PRO A 12 10.78 -1.62 -11.49
N ARG A 13 11.52 -1.87 -10.40
CA ARG A 13 11.78 -0.85 -9.36
C ARG A 13 12.55 0.34 -9.94
N GLY A 14 12.45 1.50 -9.28
CA GLY A 14 13.06 2.74 -9.73
C GLY A 14 12.17 3.56 -10.67
N GLN A 15 12.76 4.12 -11.72
CA GLN A 15 12.15 5.15 -12.56
C GLN A 15 10.80 4.76 -13.16
N ALA A 16 10.66 3.53 -13.68
CA ALA A 16 9.40 3.08 -14.29
C ALA A 16 8.22 3.08 -13.30
N LEU A 17 8.47 2.71 -12.04
CA LEU A 17 7.45 2.82 -10.99
C LEU A 17 7.20 4.26 -10.59
N LEU A 18 8.25 5.05 -10.42
CA LEU A 18 8.15 6.46 -10.06
C LEU A 18 7.29 7.23 -11.06
N GLU A 19 7.47 7.00 -12.37
CA GLU A 19 6.65 7.62 -13.42
C GLU A 19 5.16 7.31 -13.26
N LYS A 20 4.80 6.09 -12.84
CA LYS A 20 3.41 5.75 -12.53
C LYS A 20 2.91 6.43 -11.27
N TRP A 21 3.72 6.47 -10.21
CA TRP A 21 3.33 7.11 -8.95
C TRP A 21 3.24 8.64 -9.07
N ASN A 22 3.98 9.25 -9.99
CA ASN A 22 3.86 10.67 -10.32
C ASN A 22 2.50 11.03 -10.94
N LEU A 23 1.74 10.07 -11.47
CA LEU A 23 0.39 10.30 -11.99
C LEU A 23 -0.65 10.46 -10.87
N ILE A 24 -0.31 10.12 -9.62
CA ILE A 24 -1.22 10.31 -8.48
C ILE A 24 -1.34 11.81 -8.22
N PRO A 25 -2.55 12.41 -8.31
CA PRO A 25 -2.72 13.84 -8.05
C PRO A 25 -2.53 14.17 -6.57
N GLU A 26 -2.31 15.45 -6.28
CA GLU A 26 -2.33 15.96 -4.92
C GLU A 26 -3.77 16.07 -4.40
N GLY A 27 -3.94 16.17 -3.08
CA GLY A 27 -5.26 16.30 -2.45
C GLY A 27 -6.10 15.02 -2.43
N VAL A 28 -5.49 13.86 -2.72
CA VAL A 28 -6.16 12.56 -2.61
C VAL A 28 -6.36 12.21 -1.15
N ASP A 29 -7.61 12.02 -0.71
CA ASP A 29 -7.91 11.54 0.64
C ASP A 29 -7.63 10.04 0.81
N VAL A 30 -7.98 9.25 -0.21
CA VAL A 30 -7.88 7.78 -0.19
C VAL A 30 -7.09 7.29 -1.40
N LEU A 31 -5.94 6.68 -1.13
CA LEU A 31 -5.10 6.03 -2.14
C LEU A 31 -5.31 4.51 -2.09
N VAL A 32 -5.51 3.87 -3.23
CA VAL A 32 -5.60 2.41 -3.35
C VAL A 32 -4.52 1.91 -4.30
N THR A 33 -3.69 0.98 -3.84
CA THR A 33 -2.70 0.28 -4.67
C THR A 33 -2.76 -1.22 -4.43
N HIS A 34 -2.30 -2.05 -5.37
CA HIS A 34 -2.31 -3.49 -5.13
C HIS A 34 -1.32 -3.91 -4.02
N GLY A 35 -0.07 -3.40 -4.08
CA GLY A 35 0.99 -3.72 -3.12
C GLY A 35 1.38 -2.54 -2.21
N PRO A 36 2.13 -2.81 -1.12
CA PRO A 36 2.44 -1.82 -0.09
C PRO A 36 3.57 -0.84 -0.45
N PRO A 37 3.60 0.36 0.18
CA PRO A 37 4.82 1.16 0.28
C PRO A 37 5.85 0.47 1.19
N LEU A 38 7.14 0.80 1.04
CA LEU A 38 8.18 0.23 1.89
C LEU A 38 7.93 0.54 3.37
N GLY A 39 8.12 -0.45 4.25
CA GLY A 39 8.09 -0.28 5.71
C GLY A 39 6.72 -0.41 6.37
N PHE A 40 5.64 -0.36 5.60
CA PHE A 40 4.27 -0.50 6.11
C PHE A 40 3.67 -1.82 5.65
N LEU A 41 3.50 -2.76 6.60
CA LEU A 41 2.79 -4.02 6.37
C LEU A 41 3.32 -4.84 5.17
N ASP A 42 4.64 -4.78 4.94
CA ASP A 42 5.34 -5.29 3.76
C ASP A 42 6.46 -6.30 4.10
N TRP A 43 6.50 -6.80 5.34
CA TRP A 43 7.47 -7.81 5.77
C TRP A 43 7.06 -9.19 5.26
N VAL A 44 8.01 -9.91 4.66
CA VAL A 44 7.84 -11.30 4.23
C VAL A 44 8.77 -12.18 5.06
N PRO A 45 8.29 -12.85 6.13
CA PRO A 45 9.11 -13.68 7.02
C PRO A 45 9.91 -14.75 6.29
N LYS A 46 9.31 -15.45 5.32
CA LYS A 46 9.97 -16.51 4.54
C LYS A 46 11.21 -16.03 3.77
N LYS A 47 11.28 -14.73 3.46
CA LYS A 47 12.38 -14.10 2.74
C LYS A 47 13.24 -13.21 3.64
N MET A 48 12.89 -13.06 4.92
CA MET A 48 13.54 -12.17 5.87
C MET A 48 13.77 -10.75 5.31
N GLN A 49 12.78 -10.22 4.58
CA GLN A 49 12.94 -8.95 3.87
C GLN A 49 11.65 -8.14 3.81
N ARG A 50 11.83 -6.83 3.63
CA ARG A 50 10.78 -5.87 3.28
C ARG A 50 10.65 -5.80 1.76
N VAL A 51 9.42 -5.85 1.24
CA VAL A 51 9.18 -5.89 -0.21
C VAL A 51 8.40 -4.71 -0.75
N GLY A 52 8.01 -3.75 0.10
CA GLY A 52 7.28 -2.57 -0.34
C GLY A 52 8.08 -1.71 -1.31
N CYS A 53 7.40 -0.78 -1.99
CA CYS A 53 8.00 0.12 -2.96
C CYS A 53 8.52 1.40 -2.29
N VAL A 54 9.81 1.72 -2.47
CA VAL A 54 10.44 2.94 -1.95
C VAL A 54 9.88 4.19 -2.63
N GLU A 55 9.68 4.14 -3.95
CA GLU A 55 9.15 5.25 -4.72
C GLU A 55 7.71 5.57 -4.31
N LEU A 56 6.92 4.54 -3.99
CA LEU A 56 5.56 4.70 -3.46
C LEU A 56 5.59 5.30 -2.05
N LEU A 57 6.48 4.83 -1.16
CA LEU A 57 6.65 5.42 0.17
C LEU A 57 6.97 6.92 0.09
N ASN A 58 7.95 7.29 -0.73
CA ASN A 58 8.33 8.68 -0.93
C ASN A 58 7.17 9.51 -1.49
N THR A 59 6.41 8.95 -2.44
CA THR A 59 5.22 9.61 -3.01
C THR A 59 4.16 9.86 -1.94
N VAL A 60 3.85 8.85 -1.12
CA VAL A 60 2.85 8.93 -0.05
C VAL A 60 3.28 9.92 1.02
N GLN A 61 4.48 9.79 1.58
CA GLN A 61 4.87 10.57 2.76
C GLN A 61 5.28 12.01 2.44
N ARG A 62 5.82 12.28 1.24
CA ARG A 62 6.42 13.59 0.93
C ARG A 62 5.58 14.46 0.00
N ARG A 63 4.63 13.88 -0.73
CA ARG A 63 3.88 14.61 -1.77
C ARG A 63 2.38 14.47 -1.61
N VAL A 64 1.85 13.24 -1.69
CA VAL A 64 0.40 13.03 -1.76
C VAL A 64 -0.25 13.12 -0.37
N GLN A 65 0.40 12.55 0.64
CA GLN A 65 -0.03 12.54 2.04
C GLN A 65 -1.52 12.22 2.23
N PRO A 66 -2.02 11.11 1.64
CA PRO A 66 -3.41 10.73 1.76
C PRO A 66 -3.75 10.39 3.21
N ARG A 67 -5.02 10.54 3.57
CA ARG A 67 -5.52 10.19 4.91
C ARG A 67 -5.53 8.68 5.11
N LEU A 68 -5.83 7.95 4.03
CA LEU A 68 -5.89 6.49 3.99
C LEU A 68 -5.16 5.95 2.76
N HIS A 69 -4.29 4.97 2.96
CA HIS A 69 -3.67 4.18 1.90
C HIS A 69 -4.02 2.71 2.08
N VAL A 70 -4.88 2.18 1.21
CA VAL A 70 -5.30 0.79 1.21
C VAL A 70 -4.51 -0.02 0.18
N PHE A 71 -4.03 -1.18 0.58
CA PHE A 71 -3.36 -2.13 -0.28
C PHE A 71 -3.55 -3.58 0.20
N GLY A 72 -2.91 -4.53 -0.48
CA GLY A 72 -2.90 -5.93 -0.10
C GLY A 72 -1.61 -6.61 -0.53
N HIS A 73 -1.74 -7.72 -1.26
CA HIS A 73 -0.66 -8.50 -1.88
C HIS A 73 0.26 -9.25 -0.90
N ILE A 74 0.69 -8.62 0.19
CA ILE A 74 1.53 -9.25 1.21
C ILE A 74 0.62 -9.82 2.29
N HIS A 75 0.26 -11.10 2.15
CA HIS A 75 -0.72 -11.75 3.02
C HIS A 75 -0.27 -11.81 4.49
N GLU A 76 1.03 -11.90 4.74
CA GLU A 76 1.64 -11.85 6.07
C GLU A 76 1.44 -10.50 6.77
N GLY A 77 1.18 -9.45 5.99
CA GLY A 77 1.06 -8.09 6.47
C GLY A 77 -0.37 -7.65 6.75
N TYR A 78 -1.39 -8.52 6.72
CA TYR A 78 -2.77 -8.12 7.03
C TYR A 78 -2.84 -7.32 8.34
N GLY A 79 -3.46 -6.14 8.31
CA GLY A 79 -3.56 -5.27 9.47
C GLY A 79 -3.55 -3.77 9.13
N VAL A 80 -3.25 -2.96 10.16
CA VAL A 80 -3.28 -1.50 10.11
C VAL A 80 -2.02 -0.92 10.76
N MET A 81 -1.45 0.11 10.15
CA MET A 81 -0.38 0.96 10.70
C MET A 81 -0.68 2.43 10.42
N ALA A 82 -0.01 3.35 11.12
CA ALA A 82 -0.11 4.78 10.84
C ALA A 82 1.24 5.47 11.08
N ASP A 83 1.48 6.58 10.39
CA ASP A 83 2.69 7.43 10.57
C ASP A 83 2.37 8.83 11.14
N GLY A 84 1.16 9.01 11.65
CA GLY A 84 0.65 10.29 12.16
C GLY A 84 -0.08 11.12 11.10
N THR A 85 0.17 10.87 9.81
CA THR A 85 -0.51 11.56 8.70
C THR A 85 -1.40 10.59 7.93
N THR A 86 -0.82 9.47 7.47
CA THR A 86 -1.50 8.45 6.67
C THR A 86 -1.81 7.23 7.53
N THR A 87 -3.03 6.71 7.42
CA THR A 87 -3.37 5.36 7.89
C THR A 87 -3.14 4.36 6.76
N TYR A 88 -2.36 3.32 7.00
CA TYR A 88 -2.01 2.28 6.04
C TYR A 88 -2.77 1.00 6.38
N VAL A 89 -3.50 0.46 5.41
CA VAL A 89 -4.33 -0.74 5.60
C VAL A 89 -3.95 -1.81 4.60
N ASN A 90 -3.46 -2.94 5.10
CA ASN A 90 -3.31 -4.14 4.30
C ASN A 90 -4.58 -5.00 4.46
N ALA A 91 -5.44 -4.94 3.44
CA ALA A 91 -6.72 -5.62 3.38
C ALA A 91 -6.63 -7.00 2.70
N SER A 92 -5.49 -7.69 2.79
CA SER A 92 -5.34 -9.04 2.24
C SER A 92 -6.32 -10.00 2.92
N VAL A 93 -7.41 -10.36 2.24
CA VAL A 93 -8.42 -11.32 2.75
C VAL A 93 -7.84 -12.73 2.91
N CYS A 94 -6.93 -13.11 2.00
CA CYS A 94 -6.28 -14.40 2.01
C CYS A 94 -5.07 -14.40 2.95
N THR A 95 -4.90 -15.50 3.68
CA THR A 95 -3.67 -15.80 4.41
C THR A 95 -2.59 -16.35 3.47
N VAL A 96 -1.38 -16.58 3.97
CA VAL A 96 -0.28 -17.22 3.22
C VAL A 96 -0.61 -18.62 2.69
N ASN A 97 -1.62 -19.28 3.27
CA ASN A 97 -2.12 -20.58 2.84
C ASN A 97 -3.29 -20.46 1.87
N TYR A 98 -3.50 -19.27 1.30
CA TYR A 98 -4.58 -18.94 0.35
C TYR A 98 -5.99 -19.18 0.90
N GLN A 99 -6.16 -19.07 2.23
CA GLN A 99 -7.47 -19.18 2.87
C GLN A 99 -8.07 -17.78 3.07
N PRO A 100 -9.28 -17.49 2.56
CA PRO A 100 -9.91 -16.15 2.62
C PRO A 100 -10.59 -15.91 3.98
N VAL A 101 -9.79 -15.89 5.06
CA VAL A 101 -10.31 -15.89 6.44
C VAL A 101 -9.96 -14.64 7.23
N ASN A 102 -9.15 -13.73 6.68
CA ASN A 102 -8.92 -12.45 7.34
C ASN A 102 -10.21 -11.61 7.27
N PRO A 103 -10.71 -11.10 8.41
CA PRO A 103 -11.96 -10.36 8.42
C PRO A 103 -11.82 -9.02 7.67
N PRO A 104 -12.94 -8.41 7.24
CA PRO A 104 -12.92 -7.05 6.73
C PRO A 104 -12.41 -6.07 7.79
N ILE A 105 -11.60 -5.10 7.36
CA ILE A 105 -11.18 -3.96 8.20
C ILE A 105 -12.13 -2.81 7.92
N VAL A 106 -12.81 -2.31 8.96
CA VAL A 106 -13.70 -1.15 8.87
C VAL A 106 -12.92 0.09 9.31
N ILE A 107 -12.92 1.12 8.47
CA ILE A 107 -12.25 2.41 8.72
C ILE A 107 -13.26 3.53 8.54
N ASP A 108 -13.42 4.35 9.58
CA ASP A 108 -14.20 5.57 9.51
C ASP A 108 -13.29 6.76 9.16
N LEU A 109 -13.61 7.46 8.08
CA LEU A 109 -12.99 8.73 7.73
C LEU A 109 -14.00 9.85 7.94
N PRO A 110 -13.62 10.96 8.60
CA PRO A 110 -14.53 12.08 8.75
C PRO A 110 -14.74 12.72 7.38
N THR A 111 -15.97 13.13 7.12
CA THR A 111 -16.37 13.81 5.89
C THR A 111 -15.45 14.99 5.58
N PRO A 112 -15.11 15.23 4.29
CA PRO A 112 -14.40 16.42 3.89
C PRO A 112 -15.10 17.65 4.47
N ARG A 113 -14.35 18.56 5.07
CA ARG A 113 -14.90 19.88 5.40
C ARG A 113 -15.08 20.57 4.07
N ASN A 114 -16.32 20.94 3.72
CA ASN A 114 -16.57 21.81 2.59
C ASN A 114 -15.68 23.06 2.77
N SER A 115 -14.69 23.22 1.89
CA SER A 115 -13.90 24.43 1.72
C SER A 115 -14.70 25.47 0.94
#